data_AF-A0A8T7N4A9-F1
#
_entry.id   AF-A0A8T7N4A9-F1
#
_cell.length_a   1.000
_cell.length_b   1.000
_cell.length_c   1.000
_cell.angle_alpha   90.00
_cell.angle_beta   90.00
_cell.angle_gamma   90.00
#
_symmetry.space_group_name_H-M   'P 1'
#
loop_
_entity.id
_entity.type
_entity.pdbx_description
1 polymer ?
#
loop_
_entity_poly.entity_id
_entity_poly.type
_entity_poly.pdbx_seq_one_letter_code
_entity_poly.pdbx_strand_id
1 'polypeptide(L)'
;MSMYTTAQLLAANEQKFKFDPLFLRLFFRESYPFTTEKVYLSQIPGLVNMALYVSPIVSGEVIRSRGGSTSEFTPGYVKPKHEVNPQMTLRRLPDEDPQNLADPAYRRRRIIMQNMR
;
A
#
# COMPACT_ATOMS: atom_id res chain seq x y z
N MET A 1 9.29 12.39 -19.60
CA MET A 1 8.66 13.18 -18.51
C MET A 1 7.34 12.53 -18.13
N SER A 2 7.11 12.23 -16.86
CA SER A 2 5.79 11.77 -16.38
C SER A 2 4.78 12.91 -16.51
N MET A 3 3.66 12.69 -17.21
CA MET A 3 2.61 13.73 -17.36
C MET A 3 1.93 14.12 -16.05
N TYR A 4 2.01 13.27 -15.02
CA TYR A 4 1.49 13.56 -13.68
C TYR A 4 2.62 13.56 -12.66
N THR A 5 2.58 14.53 -11.75
CA THR A 5 3.48 14.56 -10.59
C THR A 5 2.95 13.66 -9.49
N THR A 6 3.83 13.19 -8.61
CA THR A 6 3.43 12.37 -7.44
C THR A 6 2.39 13.10 -6.57
N ALA A 7 2.51 14.43 -6.44
CA ALA A 7 1.55 15.25 -5.69
C ALA A 7 0.13 15.20 -6.30
N GLN A 8 0.02 15.25 -7.63
CA GLN A 8 -1.27 15.14 -8.33
C GLN A 8 -1.90 13.75 -8.13
N LEU A 9 -1.08 12.70 -8.12
CA LEU A 9 -1.56 11.33 -7.89
C LEU A 9 -1.99 11.13 -6.43
N LEU A 10 -1.23 11.65 -5.46
CA LEU A 10 -1.60 11.59 -4.04
C LEU A 10 -2.96 12.26 -3.78
N ALA A 11 -3.13 13.49 -4.27
CA ALA A 11 -4.38 14.23 -4.13
C ALA A 11 -5.59 13.48 -4.71
N ALA A 12 -5.41 12.80 -5.85
CA ALA A 12 -6.48 12.02 -6.47
C ALA A 12 -6.81 10.72 -5.69
N ASN A 13 -5.84 10.15 -4.97
CA ASN A 13 -6.03 8.94 -4.16
C ASN A 13 -6.76 9.22 -2.83
N GLU A 14 -6.53 10.38 -2.22
CA GLU A 14 -7.14 10.76 -0.93
C GLU A 14 -8.64 11.01 -1.02
N GLN A 15 -9.14 11.44 -2.18
CA GLN A 15 -10.56 11.75 -2.39
C GLN A 15 -11.47 10.51 -2.48
N LYS A 16 -10.91 9.30 -2.64
CA LYS A 16 -11.68 8.08 -2.78
C LYS A 16 -11.84 7.36 -1.45
N PHE A 17 -13.06 6.88 -1.17
CA PHE A 17 -13.31 5.95 -0.07
C PHE A 17 -12.43 4.71 -0.24
N LYS A 18 -11.53 4.49 0.72
CA LYS A 18 -10.76 3.26 0.85
C LYS A 18 -11.52 2.31 1.76
N PHE A 19 -11.43 1.02 1.47
CA PHE A 19 -11.95 -0.02 2.36
C PHE A 19 -11.38 0.17 3.77
N ASP A 20 -12.24 0.15 4.77
CA ASP A 20 -11.87 0.25 6.19
C ASP A 20 -11.88 -1.17 6.80
N PRO A 21 -10.73 -1.87 6.86
CA PRO A 21 -10.67 -3.24 7.37
C PRO A 21 -10.94 -3.27 8.89
N LEU A 22 -11.97 -4.03 9.28
CA LEU A 22 -12.44 -4.16 10.66
C LEU A 22 -11.32 -4.49 11.67
N PHE A 23 -10.43 -5.44 11.34
CA PHE A 23 -9.34 -5.85 12.23
C PHE A 23 -8.33 -4.72 12.48
N LEU A 24 -7.93 -3.98 11.44
CA LEU A 24 -6.99 -2.87 11.62
C LEU A 24 -7.64 -1.75 12.43
N ARG A 25 -8.92 -1.46 12.16
CA ARG A 25 -9.67 -0.44 12.90
C ARG A 25 -9.83 -0.76 14.39
N LEU A 26 -10.07 -2.02 14.74
CA LEU A 26 -10.29 -2.41 16.14
C LEU A 26 -8.98 -2.52 16.92
N PHE A 27 -7.95 -3.15 16.36
CA PHE A 27 -6.75 -3.54 17.09
C PHE A 27 -5.48 -2.75 16.75
N PHE A 28 -5.45 -2.05 15.62
CA PHE A 28 -4.25 -1.35 15.10
C PHE A 28 -4.56 0.12 14.80
N ARG A 29 -4.92 0.86 15.84
CA ARG A 29 -5.43 2.25 15.73
C ARG A 29 -4.35 3.30 15.52
N GLU A 30 -3.12 2.99 15.91
CA GLU A 30 -1.99 3.93 15.91
C GLU A 30 -1.03 3.60 14.77
N SER A 31 -0.47 4.64 14.15
CA SER A 31 0.52 4.52 13.08
C SER A 31 1.72 5.40 13.37
N TYR A 32 2.92 4.80 13.32
CA TYR A 32 4.19 5.50 13.54
C TYR A 32 5.03 5.43 12.26
N PRO A 33 5.21 6.55 11.52
CA PRO A 33 6.07 6.57 10.35
C PRO A 33 7.55 6.58 10.77
N PHE A 34 8.36 5.76 10.11
CA PHE A 34 9.81 5.70 10.30
C PHE A 34 10.53 6.27 9.07
N THR A 35 11.68 6.92 9.28
CA THR A 35 12.56 7.40 8.21
C THR A 35 13.61 6.37 7.80
N THR A 36 13.78 5.32 8.59
CA THR A 36 14.70 4.20 8.38
C THR A 36 14.02 3.04 7.67
N GLU A 37 14.81 2.18 7.01
CA GLU A 37 14.29 0.92 6.42
C GLU A 37 13.79 -0.04 7.51
N LYS A 38 14.49 -0.11 8.64
CA LYS A 38 14.09 -0.92 9.80
C LYS A 38 13.09 -0.18 10.67
N VAL A 39 12.19 -0.94 11.29
CA VAL A 39 11.29 -0.49 12.35
C VAL A 39 11.94 -0.77 13.70
N TYR A 40 12.15 0.28 14.48
CA TYR A 40 12.70 0.19 15.83
C TYR A 40 11.58 0.24 16.86
N LEU A 41 11.30 -0.91 17.50
CA LEU A 41 10.23 -1.01 18.50
C LEU A 41 10.51 -0.20 19.77
N SER A 42 11.79 0.07 20.06
CA SER A 42 12.20 0.92 21.17
C SER A 42 11.80 2.38 21.01
N GLN A 43 11.51 2.85 19.79
CA GLN A 43 11.10 4.23 19.52
C GLN A 43 9.58 4.43 19.63
N ILE A 44 8.81 3.34 19.67
CA ILE A 44 7.36 3.40 19.78
C ILE A 44 7.01 3.65 21.25
N PRO A 45 6.24 4.70 21.57
CA PRO A 45 5.87 5.00 22.95
C PRO A 45 5.02 3.87 23.52
N GLY A 46 5.42 3.34 24.67
CA GLY A 46 4.71 2.26 25.34
C GLY A 46 5.07 2.20 26.81
N LEU A 47 4.21 1.56 27.61
CA LEU A 47 4.46 1.35 29.04
C LEU A 47 5.50 0.25 29.30
N VAL A 48 5.78 -0.58 28.30
CA VAL A 48 6.68 -1.74 28.40
C VAL A 48 7.60 -1.81 27.19
N ASN A 49 8.79 -2.36 27.39
CA ASN A 49 9.73 -2.64 26.31
C ASN A 49 9.15 -3.68 25.36
N MET A 50 9.07 -3.34 24.08
CA MET A 50 8.55 -4.21 23.03
C MET A 50 9.69 -4.99 22.38
N ALA A 51 9.48 -6.29 22.19
CA ALA A 51 10.39 -7.18 21.46
C ALA A 51 9.58 -8.24 20.68
N LEU A 52 10.18 -8.72 19.59
CA LEU A 52 9.65 -9.75 18.72
C LEU A 52 10.58 -10.95 18.72
N TYR A 53 10.02 -12.15 18.67
CA TYR A 53 10.79 -13.35 18.35
C TYR A 53 10.74 -13.60 16.85
N VAL A 54 11.88 -13.49 16.18
CA VAL A 54 11.99 -13.65 14.72
C VAL A 54 12.77 -14.92 14.42
N SER A 55 12.25 -15.75 13.51
CA SER A 55 12.89 -16.99 13.05
C SER A 55 12.89 -17.06 11.53
N PRO A 56 13.96 -17.57 10.90
CA PRO A 56 13.98 -17.77 9.46
C PRO A 56 13.06 -18.93 9.05
N ILE A 57 12.53 -18.82 7.84
CA ILE A 57 11.76 -19.87 7.17
C ILE A 57 12.63 -20.46 6.06
N VAL A 58 12.77 -21.78 6.03
CA VAL A 58 13.49 -22.51 4.98
C VAL A 58 12.56 -23.59 4.44
N SER A 59 12.29 -23.57 3.13
CA SER A 59 11.40 -24.54 2.46
C SER A 59 9.99 -24.66 3.08
N GLY A 60 9.47 -23.56 3.64
CA GLY A 60 8.15 -23.55 4.29
C GLY A 60 8.16 -23.94 5.77
N GLU A 61 9.28 -24.40 6.31
CA GLU A 61 9.43 -24.75 7.72
C GLU A 61 10.12 -23.64 8.51
N VAL A 62 9.61 -23.38 9.72
CA VAL A 62 10.16 -22.37 10.63
C VAL A 62 11.28 -22.98 11.46
N ILE A 63 12.52 -22.50 11.28
CA ILE A 63 13.67 -22.97 12.05
C ILE A 63 13.82 -22.15 13.34
N ARG A 64 13.13 -22.59 14.41
CA ARG A 64 13.18 -21.91 15.73
C ARG A 64 14.57 -21.93 16.37
N SER A 65 15.39 -22.95 16.11
CA SER A 65 16.75 -23.02 16.66
C SER A 65 17.67 -21.90 16.17
N ARG A 66 17.33 -21.27 15.05
CA ARG A 66 18.02 -20.09 14.49
C ARG A 66 17.26 -18.79 14.76
N GLY A 67 16.23 -18.83 15.59
CA GLY A 67 15.44 -17.69 15.98
C GLY A 67 16.01 -16.95 17.18
N GLY A 68 15.69 -15.67 17.29
CA GLY A 68 16.12 -14.83 18.39
C GLY A 68 15.10 -13.74 18.73
N SER A 69 15.21 -13.20 19.93
CA SER A 69 14.46 -12.01 20.34
C SER A 69 15.16 -10.76 19.81
N THR A 70 14.42 -9.86 19.17
CA THR A 70 14.91 -8.61 18.60
C THR A 70 13.90 -7.49 18.86
N SER A 71 14.39 -6.27 19.08
CA SER A 71 13.58 -5.05 19.17
C SER A 71 13.53 -4.28 17.85
N GLU A 72 14.09 -4.84 16.78
CA GLU A 72 14.04 -4.28 15.42
C GLU A 72 13.66 -5.34 14.39
N PHE A 73 12.99 -4.92 13.32
CA PHE A 73 12.71 -5.77 12.16
C PHE A 73 12.64 -4.96 10.87
N THR A 74 12.82 -5.63 9.72
CA THR A 74 12.63 -5.04 8.39
C THR A 74 11.23 -5.40 7.88
N PRO A 75 10.36 -4.42 7.61
CA PRO A 75 9.02 -4.70 7.09
C PRO A 75 9.09 -5.16 5.62
N GLY A 76 8.07 -5.89 5.17
CA GLY A 76 7.93 -6.24 3.76
C GLY A 76 7.65 -5.00 2.92
N TYR A 77 8.56 -4.65 2.00
CA TYR A 77 8.37 -3.53 1.09
C TYR A 77 7.41 -3.89 -0.06
N VAL A 78 6.32 -3.14 -0.19
CA VAL A 78 5.28 -3.38 -1.21
C VAL A 78 5.27 -2.26 -2.23
N LYS A 79 5.40 -2.60 -3.52
CA LYS A 79 5.36 -1.65 -4.64
C LYS A 79 4.63 -2.24 -5.85
N PRO A 80 3.30 -2.33 -5.82
CA PRO A 80 2.53 -2.86 -6.93
C PRO A 80 2.63 -1.90 -8.12
N LYS A 81 2.70 -2.45 -9.34
CA LYS A 81 2.72 -1.67 -10.58
C LYS A 81 1.74 -2.27 -11.58
N HIS A 82 1.09 -1.39 -12.33
CA HIS A 82 0.14 -1.77 -13.37
C HIS A 82 0.48 -1.04 -14.66
N GLU A 83 0.32 -1.72 -15.79
CA GLU A 83 0.46 -1.10 -17.09
C GLU A 83 -0.75 -0.18 -17.37
N VAL A 84 -0.50 0.94 -18.06
CA VAL A 84 -1.54 1.85 -18.53
C VAL A 84 -1.71 1.66 -20.04
N ASN A 85 -2.48 0.63 -20.43
CA ASN A 85 -2.71 0.29 -21.83
C ASN A 85 -4.02 0.93 -22.35
N PRO A 86 -3.97 1.89 -23.31
CA PRO A 86 -5.17 2.56 -23.83
C PRO A 86 -6.20 1.65 -24.50
N GLN A 87 -5.76 0.48 -25.00
CA GLN A 87 -6.59 -0.50 -25.71
C GLN A 87 -7.36 -1.42 -24.77
N MET A 88 -7.11 -1.35 -23.45
CA MET A 88 -7.83 -2.19 -22.49
C MET A 88 -9.31 -1.83 -22.45
N THR A 89 -10.16 -2.85 -22.29
CA THR A 89 -11.60 -2.67 -22.08
C THR A 89 -11.83 -2.16 -20.66
N LEU A 90 -12.48 -1.01 -20.55
CA LEU A 90 -12.81 -0.36 -19.27
C LEU A 90 -14.22 -0.71 -18.83
N ARG A 91 -14.41 -0.99 -17.54
CA ARG A 91 -15.75 -1.02 -16.95
C ARG A 91 -16.24 0.42 -16.77
N ARG A 92 -17.43 0.71 -17.28
CA ARG A 92 -18.08 2.02 -17.10
C ARG A 92 -18.45 2.25 -15.64
N LEU A 93 -18.26 3.47 -15.17
CA LEU A 93 -18.75 3.91 -13.86
C LEU A 93 -20.26 4.23 -13.96
N PRO A 94 -21.01 4.12 -12.86
CA PRO A 94 -22.35 4.69 -12.77
C PRO A 94 -22.30 6.19 -13.14
N ASP A 95 -23.31 6.67 -13.86
CA ASP A 95 -23.47 8.07 -14.29
C ASP A 95 -22.33 8.63 -15.17
N GLU A 96 -21.53 7.76 -15.79
CA GLU A 96 -20.51 8.16 -16.76
C GLU A 96 -21.10 8.35 -18.17
N ASP A 97 -20.87 9.51 -18.78
CA ASP A 97 -21.18 9.75 -20.18
C ASP A 97 -20.33 8.82 -21.10
N PRO A 98 -20.97 7.96 -21.91
CA PRO A 98 -20.28 7.06 -22.84
C PRO A 98 -19.36 7.76 -23.84
N GLN A 99 -19.64 9.02 -24.21
CA GLN A 99 -18.86 9.73 -25.23
C GLN A 99 -17.48 10.12 -24.73
N ASN A 100 -17.32 10.37 -23.44
CA ASN A 100 -16.03 10.73 -22.84
C ASN A 100 -14.98 9.60 -22.98
N LEU A 101 -15.42 8.35 -23.09
CA LEU A 101 -14.53 7.19 -23.33
C LEU A 101 -13.92 7.17 -24.74
N ALA A 102 -14.35 8.04 -25.66
CA ALA A 102 -13.70 8.20 -26.96
C ALA A 102 -12.42 9.05 -26.88
N ASP A 103 -12.34 9.99 -25.93
CA ASP A 103 -11.14 10.83 -25.74
C ASP A 103 -9.97 10.02 -25.14
N PRO A 104 -8.83 9.89 -25.85
CA PRO A 104 -7.65 9.18 -25.35
C PRO A 104 -7.12 9.74 -24.02
N ALA A 105 -7.20 11.05 -23.79
CA ALA A 105 -6.72 11.66 -22.56
C ALA A 105 -7.61 11.32 -21.36
N TYR A 106 -8.93 11.34 -21.54
CA TYR A 106 -9.89 10.86 -20.56
C TYR A 106 -9.72 9.37 -20.25
N ARG A 107 -9.62 8.51 -21.29
CA ARG A 107 -9.40 7.07 -21.12
C ARG A 107 -8.15 6.77 -20.29
N ARG A 108 -7.03 7.42 -20.61
CA ARG A 108 -5.77 7.23 -19.89
C ARG A 108 -5.86 7.62 -18.42
N ARG A 109 -6.49 8.77 -18.11
CA ARG A 109 -6.79 9.19 -16.74
C ARG A 109 -7.61 8.14 -16.00
N ARG A 110 -8.60 7.57 -16.67
CA ARG A 110 -9.47 6.54 -16.09
C ARG A 110 -8.76 5.25 -15.76
N ILE A 111 -7.87 4.79 -16.63
CA ILE A 111 -7.02 3.62 -16.38
C ILE A 111 -6.11 3.86 -15.18
N ILE A 112 -5.46 5.03 -15.11
CA ILE A 112 -4.61 5.40 -13.97
C ILE A 112 -5.41 5.38 -12.67
N MET A 113 -6.59 6.01 -12.66
CA MET A 113 -7.46 6.05 -11.47
C MET A 113 -8.06 4.70 -11.08
N GLN A 114 -8.13 3.75 -12.02
CA GLN A 114 -8.50 2.36 -11.76
C GLN A 114 -7.34 1.59 -11.14
N ASN A 115 -6.13 1.74 -11.68
CA ASN A 115 -4.90 1.08 -11.22
C ASN A 115 -4.42 1.57 -9.84
N MET A 116 -4.89 2.74 -9.42
CA MET A 116 -4.61 3.34 -8.11
C MET A 116 -5.58 2.91 -7.00
N ARG A 117 -6.64 2.16 -7.33
CA ARG A 117 -7.43 1.45 -6.31
C ARG A 117 -6.63 0.32 -5.71
#